data_AF-A0A0C2XCU4-F1
#
_entry.id   AF-A0A0C2XCU4-F1
#
_cell.length_a   1.000
_cell.length_b   1.000
_cell.length_c   1.000
_cell.angle_alpha   90.00
_cell.angle_beta   90.00
_cell.angle_gamma   90.00
#
_symmetry.space_group_name_H-M   'P 1'
#
loop_
_entity.id
_entity.type
_entity.pdbx_description
1 polymer ?
#
loop_
_entity_poly.entity_id
_entity_poly.type
_entity_poly.pdbx_seq_one_letter_code
_entity_poly.pdbx_strand_id
1 'polypeptide(L)'
;MAGQFDPQNAQNLAEIEKQFAVKAVEHAQTYWNLLGKVNPRVLKLTKYDDEIYEHTMRAFPELAEPPHDKINQIDENWMKSPDGKTRWRQFIQEYEKKIQDHNFGSLIRTNARGEYGETNTIFVTRIQFYAIEIARNRLGLNDHAYEIAKEDVAAEKVKKEQEAAEAEKRKNGKNGRP
;
A
#
# COMPACT_ATOMS: atom_id res chain seq x y z
N MET A 1 -20.20 22.05 13.62
CA MET A 1 -19.45 23.23 13.13
C MET A 1 -17.98 22.88 13.18
N ALA A 2 -17.30 22.88 12.03
CA ALA A 2 -15.88 22.53 11.94
C ALA A 2 -15.05 23.67 12.58
N GLY A 3 -14.35 23.34 13.66
CA GLY A 3 -13.38 24.26 14.27
C GLY A 3 -12.25 24.55 13.29
N GLN A 4 -11.92 25.83 13.15
CA GLN A 4 -10.78 26.30 12.37
C GLN A 4 -9.50 25.60 12.85
N PHE A 5 -8.74 25.05 11.90
CA PHE A 5 -7.41 24.51 12.16
C PHE A 5 -6.48 25.64 12.62
N ASP A 6 -5.97 25.54 13.84
CA ASP A 6 -4.95 26.42 14.41
C ASP A 6 -3.58 25.72 14.33
N PRO A 7 -2.68 26.14 13.42
CA PRO A 7 -1.38 25.51 13.20
C PRO A 7 -0.40 25.66 14.38
N GLN A 8 -0.71 26.49 15.38
CA GLN A 8 0.22 26.81 16.48
C GLN A 8 0.11 25.85 17.69
N ASN A 9 -0.94 25.03 17.78
CA ASN A 9 -1.15 24.11 18.90
C ASN A 9 -0.54 22.72 18.63
N ALA A 10 0.77 22.62 18.87
CA ALA A 10 1.62 21.44 18.69
C ALA A 10 1.21 20.17 19.47
N GLN A 11 0.18 20.20 20.32
CA GLN A 11 -0.37 19.01 21.00
C GLN A 11 -1.05 18.02 20.04
N ASN A 12 -1.54 18.49 18.89
CA ASN A 12 -2.17 17.64 17.89
C ASN A 12 -1.17 16.87 17.00
N LEU A 13 0.13 17.20 17.00
CA LEU A 13 1.09 16.59 16.06
C LEU A 13 1.24 15.08 16.31
N ALA A 14 1.41 14.66 17.56
CA ALA A 14 1.56 13.24 17.89
C ALA A 14 0.27 12.43 17.67
N GLU A 15 -0.90 13.05 17.87
CA GLU A 15 -2.19 12.40 17.58
C GLU A 15 -2.43 12.32 16.07
N ILE A 16 -2.11 13.38 15.32
CA ILE A 16 -2.15 13.39 13.86
C ILE A 16 -1.21 12.33 13.28
N GLU A 17 0.02 12.22 13.77
CA GLU A 17 0.99 11.19 13.36
C GLU A 17 0.49 9.78 13.65
N LYS A 18 -0.14 9.55 14.81
CA LYS A 18 -0.76 8.26 15.14
C LYS A 18 -1.90 7.92 14.17
N GLN A 19 -2.81 8.86 13.93
CA GLN A 19 -3.94 8.66 13.00
C GLN A 19 -3.45 8.40 11.58
N PHE A 20 -2.35 9.06 11.20
CA PHE A 20 -1.71 8.87 9.92
C PHE A 20 -1.08 7.49 9.78
N ALA A 21 -0.36 7.03 10.82
CA ALA A 21 0.22 5.69 10.85
C ALA A 21 -0.87 4.61 10.76
N VAL A 22 -1.98 4.76 11.50
CA VAL A 22 -3.13 3.84 11.43
C VAL A 22 -3.65 3.74 10.01
N LYS A 23 -3.93 4.87 9.35
CA LYS A 23 -4.43 4.87 7.95
C LYS A 23 -3.44 4.25 6.97
N ALA A 24 -2.14 4.49 7.14
CA ALA A 24 -1.12 3.92 6.27
C ALA A 24 -1.01 2.39 6.43
N VAL A 25 -1.16 1.87 7.65
CA VAL A 25 -1.22 0.44 7.95
C VAL A 25 -2.50 -0.19 7.42
N GLU A 26 -3.66 0.44 7.64
CA GLU A 26 -4.94 -0.02 7.08
C GLU A 26 -4.91 -0.11 5.55
N HIS A 27 -4.30 0.89 4.89
CA HIS A 27 -4.09 0.87 3.45
C HIS A 27 -3.21 -0.31 3.01
N ALA A 28 -2.08 -0.54 3.68
CA ALA A 28 -1.18 -1.67 3.39
C ALA A 28 -1.88 -3.02 3.55
N GLN A 29 -2.63 -3.20 4.64
CA GLN A 29 -3.42 -4.41 4.90
C GLN A 29 -4.52 -4.60 3.87
N THR A 30 -5.20 -3.52 3.47
CA THR A 30 -6.25 -3.57 2.44
C THR A 30 -5.67 -3.99 1.11
N TYR A 31 -4.52 -3.40 0.73
CA TYR A 31 -3.83 -3.76 -0.51
C TYR A 31 -3.32 -5.20 -0.49
N TRP A 32 -2.71 -5.67 0.61
CA TRP A 32 -2.26 -7.06 0.75
C TRP A 32 -3.43 -8.05 0.61
N ASN A 33 -4.57 -7.74 1.24
CA ASN A 33 -5.79 -8.53 1.11
C ASN A 33 -6.36 -8.54 -0.32
N LEU A 34 -6.26 -7.44 -1.05
CA LEU A 34 -6.66 -7.38 -2.46
C LEU A 34 -5.73 -8.23 -3.32
N LEU A 35 -4.41 -8.14 -3.07
CA LEU A 35 -3.41 -8.94 -3.75
C LEU A 35 -3.72 -10.42 -3.57
N GLY A 36 -3.92 -10.92 -2.35
CA GLY A 36 -4.25 -12.34 -2.12
C GLY A 36 -5.59 -12.83 -2.70
N LYS A 37 -6.44 -11.94 -3.22
CA LYS A 37 -7.77 -12.28 -3.78
C LYS A 37 -7.85 -12.12 -5.29
N VAL A 38 -7.08 -11.22 -5.88
CA VAL A 38 -7.18 -10.83 -7.30
C VAL A 38 -5.79 -10.90 -7.92
N ASN A 39 -5.68 -11.52 -9.10
CA ASN A 39 -4.41 -11.58 -9.82
C ASN A 39 -3.87 -10.16 -10.06
N PRO A 40 -2.59 -9.86 -9.74
CA PRO A 40 -2.04 -8.51 -9.81
C PRO A 40 -2.14 -7.90 -11.21
N ARG A 41 -1.99 -8.70 -12.27
CA ARG A 41 -1.96 -8.23 -13.67
C ARG A 41 -3.30 -7.67 -14.15
N VAL A 42 -4.41 -8.04 -13.49
CA VAL A 42 -5.76 -7.53 -13.80
C VAL A 42 -6.30 -6.60 -12.71
N LEU A 43 -5.55 -6.41 -11.62
CA LEU A 43 -5.93 -5.54 -10.52
C LEU A 43 -5.79 -4.07 -10.95
N LYS A 44 -6.91 -3.34 -10.91
CA LYS A 44 -6.92 -1.88 -11.11
C LYS A 44 -6.89 -1.16 -9.77
N LEU A 45 -5.91 -0.28 -9.58
CA LEU A 45 -5.75 0.50 -8.34
C LEU A 45 -6.50 1.84 -8.43
N THR A 46 -6.57 2.41 -9.62
CA THR A 46 -7.33 3.62 -9.91
C THR A 46 -7.86 3.60 -11.35
N LYS A 47 -8.76 4.55 -11.65
CA LYS A 47 -9.26 4.76 -13.03
C LYS A 47 -8.19 5.36 -13.97
N TYR A 48 -7.07 5.81 -13.42
CA TYR A 48 -5.96 6.44 -14.15
C TYR A 48 -4.76 5.50 -14.32
N ASP A 49 -4.91 4.19 -14.13
CA ASP A 49 -3.77 3.26 -14.11
C ASP A 49 -2.90 3.31 -15.37
N ASP A 50 -3.53 3.38 -16.55
CA ASP A 50 -2.82 3.48 -17.84
C ASP A 50 -1.99 4.76 -17.92
N GLU A 51 -2.60 5.90 -17.60
CA GLU A 51 -1.94 7.22 -17.60
C GLU A 51 -0.76 7.26 -16.62
N ILE A 52 -0.98 6.75 -15.40
CA ILE A 52 0.05 6.71 -14.36
C ILE A 52 1.22 5.85 -14.82
N TYR A 53 0.94 4.65 -15.34
CA TYR A 53 1.98 3.75 -15.82
C TYR A 53 2.83 4.39 -16.93
N GLU A 54 2.21 4.93 -17.97
CA GLU A 54 2.90 5.59 -19.07
C GLU A 54 3.73 6.79 -18.59
N HIS A 55 3.16 7.60 -17.70
CA HIS A 55 3.87 8.72 -17.12
C HIS A 55 5.06 8.24 -16.26
N THR A 56 4.92 7.19 -15.45
CA THR A 56 6.02 6.65 -14.66
C THR A 56 7.16 6.16 -15.54
N MET A 57 6.86 5.41 -16.61
CA MET A 57 7.89 4.92 -17.54
C MET A 57 8.61 6.06 -18.27
N ARG A 58 7.90 7.16 -18.58
CA ARG A 58 8.48 8.35 -19.23
C ARG A 58 9.30 9.20 -18.25
N ALA A 59 8.76 9.47 -17.07
CA ALA A 59 9.35 10.34 -16.07
C ALA A 59 10.54 9.67 -15.37
N PHE A 60 10.54 8.34 -15.28
CA PHE A 60 11.58 7.52 -14.69
C PHE A 60 12.01 6.37 -15.61
N PRO A 61 12.71 6.66 -16.73
CA PRO A 61 13.17 5.65 -17.67
C PRO A 61 14.00 4.55 -17.00
N GLU A 62 14.75 4.88 -15.96
CA GLU A 62 15.55 3.93 -15.20
C GLU A 62 14.72 2.85 -14.48
N LEU A 63 13.43 3.09 -14.23
CA LEU A 63 12.50 2.09 -13.69
C LEU A 63 11.94 1.19 -14.81
N ALA A 64 11.94 1.68 -16.04
CA ALA A 64 11.45 0.97 -17.22
C ALA A 64 12.51 0.05 -17.85
N GLU A 65 13.79 0.21 -17.50
CA GLU A 65 14.88 -0.60 -18.05
C GLU A 65 14.77 -2.08 -17.61
N PRO A 66 14.65 -3.05 -18.55
CA PRO A 66 14.77 -4.46 -18.22
C PRO A 66 16.15 -4.75 -17.62
N PRO A 67 16.26 -5.59 -16.57
CA PRO A 67 15.25 -6.52 -16.06
C PRO A 67 14.29 -5.95 -15.00
N HIS A 68 14.16 -4.62 -14.89
CA HIS A 68 13.29 -3.91 -13.95
C HIS A 68 13.71 -4.03 -12.48
N ASP A 69 15.02 -4.14 -12.22
CA ASP A 69 15.55 -4.30 -10.87
C ASP A 69 15.19 -3.13 -9.95
N LYS A 70 15.24 -1.89 -10.46
CA LYS A 70 14.99 -0.67 -9.67
C LYS A 70 13.54 -0.50 -9.22
N ILE A 71 12.59 -1.13 -9.91
CA ILE A 71 11.19 -1.12 -9.50
C ILE A 71 10.82 -2.39 -8.72
N ASN A 72 11.51 -3.51 -8.96
CA ASN A 72 11.44 -4.68 -8.11
C ASN A 72 11.96 -4.37 -6.70
N GLN A 73 13.14 -3.75 -6.59
CA GLN A 73 13.75 -3.31 -5.34
C GLN A 73 13.97 -1.79 -5.34
N ILE A 74 13.13 -1.08 -4.60
CA ILE A 74 13.19 0.38 -4.48
C ILE A 74 14.40 0.77 -3.64
N ASP A 75 15.19 1.71 -4.16
CA ASP A 75 16.21 2.41 -3.40
C ASP A 75 15.65 3.69 -2.77
N GLU A 76 15.44 3.64 -1.45
CA GLU A 76 14.96 4.77 -0.66
C GLU A 76 15.94 5.96 -0.71
N ASN A 77 17.25 5.70 -0.79
CA ASN A 77 18.26 6.76 -0.85
C ASN A 77 18.18 7.52 -2.17
N TRP A 78 17.96 6.82 -3.28
CA TRP A 78 17.72 7.45 -4.59
C TRP A 78 16.47 8.32 -4.56
N MET A 79 15.35 7.84 -3.99
CA MET A 79 14.13 8.65 -3.84
C MET A 79 14.35 9.91 -3.00
N LYS A 80 15.21 9.82 -1.97
CA LYS A 80 15.56 10.93 -1.06
C LYS A 80 16.66 11.84 -1.59
N SER A 81 17.33 11.47 -2.69
CA SER A 81 18.35 12.28 -3.34
C SER A 81 17.78 13.62 -3.83
N PRO A 82 18.61 14.67 -4.05
CA PRO A 82 18.13 15.95 -4.55
C PRO A 82 17.38 15.85 -5.89
N ASP A 83 17.89 15.02 -6.81
CA ASP A 83 17.24 14.75 -8.10
C ASP A 83 15.92 13.99 -7.91
N GLY A 84 15.96 12.87 -7.18
CA GLY A 84 14.79 12.04 -6.91
C GLY A 84 13.66 12.83 -6.25
N LYS A 85 13.97 13.65 -5.23
CA LYS A 85 13.00 14.53 -4.58
C LYS A 85 12.37 15.53 -5.55
N THR A 86 13.16 16.08 -6.47
CA THR A 86 12.67 17.08 -7.43
C THR A 86 11.74 16.44 -8.45
N ARG A 87 12.14 15.30 -9.02
CA ARG A 87 11.34 14.55 -10.01
C ARG A 87 10.06 13.99 -9.40
N TRP A 88 10.14 13.38 -8.21
CA TRP A 88 8.95 12.91 -7.52
C TRP A 88 8.01 14.06 -7.14
N ARG A 89 8.52 15.22 -6.73
CA ARG A 89 7.67 16.40 -6.45
C ARG A 89 6.91 16.85 -7.70
N GLN A 90 7.59 16.94 -8.84
CA GLN A 90 6.94 17.27 -10.13
C GLN A 90 5.87 16.23 -10.48
N PHE A 91 6.21 14.94 -10.38
CA PHE A 91 5.28 13.85 -10.63
C PHE A 91 4.04 13.93 -9.73
N ILE A 92 4.22 14.15 -8.41
CA ILE A 92 3.12 14.27 -7.44
C ILE A 92 2.19 15.44 -7.80
N GLN A 93 2.74 16.61 -8.17
CA GLN A 93 1.96 17.81 -8.48
C GLN A 93 1.05 17.62 -9.70
N GLU A 94 1.46 16.84 -10.70
CA GLU A 94 0.63 16.58 -11.89
C GLU A 94 -0.70 15.88 -11.57
N TYR A 95 -0.76 15.16 -10.46
CA TYR A 95 -1.95 14.42 -10.04
C TYR A 95 -2.78 15.11 -8.97
N GLU A 96 -2.40 16.32 -8.53
CA GLU A 96 -3.09 17.06 -7.46
C GLU A 96 -4.60 17.22 -7.71
N LYS A 97 -4.98 17.49 -8.97
CA LYS A 97 -6.37 17.68 -9.37
C LYS A 97 -7.07 16.41 -9.87
N LYS A 98 -6.32 15.33 -10.08
CA LYS A 98 -6.83 14.07 -10.65
C LYS A 98 -7.10 13.01 -9.59
N ILE A 99 -6.22 12.93 -8.59
CA ILE A 99 -6.24 11.87 -7.58
C ILE A 99 -6.51 12.49 -6.22
N GLN A 100 -7.63 12.09 -5.64
CA GLN A 100 -7.96 12.48 -4.28
C GLN A 100 -6.91 11.95 -3.31
N ASP A 101 -6.44 12.83 -2.43
CA ASP A 101 -5.41 12.55 -1.44
C ASP A 101 -4.11 12.02 -2.07
N HIS A 102 -3.75 12.49 -3.26
CA HIS A 102 -2.53 12.09 -4.00
C HIS A 102 -1.24 12.15 -3.15
N ASN A 103 -1.14 13.11 -2.24
CA ASN A 103 -0.01 13.34 -1.34
C ASN A 103 -0.16 12.67 0.04
N PHE A 104 -1.25 11.93 0.28
CA PHE A 104 -1.46 11.23 1.54
C PHE A 104 -0.47 10.08 1.72
N GLY A 105 -0.10 9.82 2.97
CA GLY A 105 0.86 8.79 3.31
C GLY A 105 0.40 7.37 3.06
N SER A 106 1.29 6.54 2.56
CA SER A 106 1.06 5.12 2.28
C SER A 106 2.33 4.33 2.51
N LEU A 107 2.18 3.06 2.86
CA LEU A 107 3.30 2.14 2.97
C LEU A 107 3.43 1.35 1.68
N ILE A 108 4.67 1.22 1.20
CA ILE A 108 5.02 0.40 0.04
C ILE A 108 6.13 -0.58 0.40
N ARG A 109 6.10 -1.74 -0.24
CA ARG A 109 7.16 -2.74 -0.09
C ARG A 109 8.43 -2.29 -0.81
N THR A 110 9.60 -2.36 -0.17
CA THR A 110 10.86 -2.03 -0.86
C THR A 110 11.17 -3.09 -1.91
N ASN A 111 11.02 -4.37 -1.59
CA ASN A 111 11.08 -5.50 -2.50
C ASN A 111 9.66 -6.01 -2.84
N ALA A 112 9.32 -6.01 -4.13
CA ALA A 112 8.01 -6.41 -4.66
C ALA A 112 7.65 -7.88 -4.35
N ARG A 113 8.65 -8.75 -4.16
CA ARG A 113 8.46 -10.19 -3.97
C ARG A 113 8.18 -10.58 -2.52
N GLY A 114 8.50 -9.70 -1.56
CA GLY A 114 8.35 -9.97 -0.13
C GLY A 114 7.00 -9.55 0.42
N GLU A 115 6.79 -9.84 1.70
CA GLU A 115 5.67 -9.32 2.49
C GLU A 115 5.96 -7.92 3.07
N TYR A 116 4.94 -7.25 3.58
CA TYR A 116 5.16 -6.05 4.40
C TYR A 116 5.86 -6.46 5.70
N GLY A 117 7.05 -5.88 5.93
CA GLY A 117 7.83 -6.10 7.15
C GLY A 117 8.65 -4.87 7.51
N GLU A 118 9.26 -4.86 8.70
CA GLU A 118 10.03 -3.72 9.20
C GLU A 118 11.14 -3.28 8.23
N THR A 119 11.86 -4.24 7.63
CA THR A 119 12.95 -3.99 6.69
C THR A 119 12.50 -3.92 5.23
N ASN A 120 11.30 -4.40 4.92
CA ASN A 120 10.75 -4.44 3.57
C ASN A 120 9.66 -3.38 3.33
N THR A 121 9.59 -2.34 4.14
CA THR A 121 8.53 -1.32 4.04
C THR A 121 9.10 0.07 4.19
N ILE A 122 8.72 0.98 3.30
CA ILE A 122 9.02 2.40 3.41
C ILE A 122 7.75 3.23 3.27
N PHE A 123 7.86 4.47 3.71
CA PHE A 123 6.79 5.44 3.64
C PHE A 123 6.87 6.26 2.35
N VAL A 124 5.76 6.32 1.61
CA VAL A 124 5.63 7.07 0.35
C VAL A 124 4.28 7.81 0.30
N THR A 125 4.11 8.68 -0.67
CA THR A 125 2.79 9.25 -0.98
C THR A 125 1.92 8.25 -1.76
N ARG A 126 0.60 8.43 -1.73
CA ARG A 126 -0.36 7.59 -2.45
C ARG A 126 -0.06 7.51 -3.95
N ILE A 127 0.33 8.63 -4.57
CA ILE A 127 0.63 8.62 -6.01
C ILE A 127 1.96 7.93 -6.33
N GLN A 128 2.95 8.01 -5.45
CA GLN A 128 4.16 7.18 -5.55
C GLN A 128 3.84 5.70 -5.41
N PHE A 129 2.94 5.35 -4.48
CA PHE A 129 2.44 3.98 -4.33
C PHE A 129 1.79 3.49 -5.62
N TYR A 130 0.87 4.25 -6.21
CA TYR A 130 0.25 3.89 -7.49
C TYR A 130 1.26 3.74 -8.62
N ALA A 131 2.14 4.72 -8.80
CA ALA A 131 3.19 4.68 -9.83
C ALA A 131 3.97 3.37 -9.80
N ILE A 132 4.42 2.96 -8.61
CA ILE A 132 5.27 1.80 -8.43
C ILE A 132 4.46 0.49 -8.49
N GLU A 133 3.35 0.39 -7.77
CA GLU A 133 2.57 -0.86 -7.69
C GLU A 133 1.83 -1.18 -8.99
N ILE A 134 1.35 -0.18 -9.74
CA ILE A 134 0.77 -0.40 -11.06
C ILE A 134 1.82 -1.00 -12.00
N ALA A 135 3.03 -0.45 -11.99
CA ALA A 135 4.09 -0.95 -12.84
C ALA A 135 4.56 -2.35 -12.40
N ARG A 136 4.69 -2.61 -11.09
CA ARG A 136 4.95 -3.97 -10.58
C ARG A 136 3.89 -4.98 -11.00
N ASN A 137 2.62 -4.60 -10.93
CA ASN A 137 1.50 -5.43 -11.37
C ASN A 137 1.58 -5.76 -12.87
N ARG A 138 1.80 -4.76 -13.73
CA ARG A 138 1.89 -4.96 -15.19
C ARG A 138 3.11 -5.78 -15.60
N LEU A 139 4.24 -5.55 -14.93
CA LEU A 139 5.50 -6.25 -15.21
C LEU A 139 5.58 -7.64 -14.56
N GLY A 140 4.57 -8.04 -13.76
CA GLY A 140 4.55 -9.35 -13.08
C GLY A 140 5.51 -9.48 -11.89
N LEU A 141 6.02 -8.36 -11.37
CA LEU A 141 6.98 -8.36 -10.26
C LEU A 141 6.31 -8.70 -8.92
N ASN A 142 4.98 -8.51 -8.84
CA ASN A 142 4.17 -8.89 -7.69
C ASN A 142 3.69 -10.35 -7.71
N ASP A 143 4.04 -11.14 -8.73
CA ASP A 143 3.54 -12.52 -8.88
C ASP A 143 3.96 -13.41 -7.68
N HIS A 144 5.14 -13.19 -7.09
CA HIS A 144 5.56 -13.92 -5.89
C HIS A 144 4.81 -13.47 -4.62
N ALA A 145 4.66 -12.15 -4.43
CA ALA A 145 3.90 -11.63 -3.30
C ALA A 145 2.41 -11.98 -3.37
N TYR A 146 1.88 -12.19 -4.58
CA TYR A 146 0.53 -12.70 -4.80
C TYR A 146 0.31 -14.07 -4.18
N GLU A 147 1.24 -15.01 -4.39
CA GLU A 147 1.12 -16.36 -3.82
C GLU A 147 1.22 -16.34 -2.29
N ILE A 148 2.16 -15.56 -1.72
CA ILE A 148 2.26 -15.38 -0.26
C ILE A 148 0.95 -14.80 0.29
N ALA A 149 0.46 -13.70 -0.29
CA ALA A 149 -0.75 -13.04 0.19
C ALA A 149 -1.99 -13.95 0.08
N LYS A 150 -2.03 -14.82 -0.92
CA LYS A 150 -3.11 -15.79 -1.11
C LYS A 150 -3.09 -16.87 -0.02
N GLU A 151 -1.91 -17.36 0.36
CA GLU A 151 -1.74 -18.28 1.49
C GLU A 151 -2.16 -17.62 2.81
N ASP A 152 -1.74 -16.38 3.05
CA ASP A 152 -2.13 -15.61 4.25
C ASP A 152 -3.63 -15.42 4.35
N VAL A 153 -4.27 -14.97 3.26
CA VAL A 153 -5.73 -14.77 3.22
C VAL A 153 -6.47 -16.08 3.43
N ALA A 154 -5.95 -17.21 2.92
CA ALA A 154 -6.53 -18.52 3.17
C ALA A 154 -6.37 -18.95 4.64
N ALA A 155 -5.19 -18.78 5.22
CA ALA A 155 -4.91 -19.10 6.61
C ALA A 155 -5.77 -18.25 7.57
N GLU A 156 -5.92 -16.94 7.31
CA GLU A 156 -6.78 -16.07 8.08
C GLU A 156 -8.26 -16.48 8.03
N LYS A 157 -8.76 -16.93 6.86
CA LYS A 157 -10.13 -17.42 6.73
C LYS A 157 -10.36 -18.67 7.57
N VAL A 158 -9.45 -19.65 7.48
CA VAL A 158 -9.52 -20.88 8.28
C VAL A 158 -9.50 -20.55 9.77
N LYS A 159 -8.61 -19.65 10.20
CA LYS A 159 -8.54 -19.22 11.61
C LYS A 159 -9.83 -18.55 12.07
N LYS A 160 -10.40 -17.65 11.27
CA LYS A 160 -11.68 -16.98 11.59
C LYS A 160 -12.85 -17.96 11.66
N GLU A 161 -12.89 -18.97 10.79
CA GLU A 161 -13.90 -20.03 10.82
C GLU A 161 -13.78 -20.92 12.06
N GLN A 162 -12.55 -21.28 12.45
CA GLN A 162 -12.28 -22.04 13.67
C GLN A 162 -12.69 -21.26 14.93
N GLU A 163 -12.31 -19.98 15.01
CA GLU A 163 -12.66 -19.09 16.12
C GLU A 163 -14.19 -18.89 16.22
N ALA A 164 -14.87 -18.73 15.09
CA ALA A 164 -16.33 -18.63 15.04
C ALA A 164 -17.00 -19.92 15.53
N ALA A 165 -16.55 -21.09 15.06
CA ALA A 165 -17.09 -22.38 15.48
C ALA A 165 -16.84 -22.65 16.98
N GLU A 166 -15.69 -22.25 17.52
CA GLU A 166 -15.40 -22.37 18.95
C GLU A 166 -16.27 -21.42 19.79
N ALA A 167 -16.47 -20.19 19.33
CA ALA A 167 -17.34 -19.22 19.98
C ALA A 167 -18.80 -19.71 20.03
N GLU A 168 -19.31 -20.34 18.97
CA GLU A 168 -20.65 -20.95 18.96
C GLU A 168 -20.75 -22.12 19.95
N LYS A 169 -19.78 -23.04 19.97
CA LYS A 169 -19.75 -24.14 20.94
C LYS A 169 -19.77 -23.64 22.39
N ARG A 170 -19.00 -22.59 22.70
CA ARG A 170 -18.97 -21.96 24.04
C ARG A 170 -20.30 -21.32 24.42
N LYS A 171 -21.03 -20.73 23.47
CA LYS A 171 -22.37 -20.16 23.72
C LYS A 171 -23.40 -21.25 23.99
N ASN A 172 -23.42 -22.31 23.19
CA ASN A 172 -24.37 -23.42 23.35
C ASN A 172 -24.12 -24.21 24.64
N GLY A 173 -22.87 -24.38 25.06
CA GLY A 173 -22.53 -25.04 26.33
C GLY A 173 -22.92 -24.25 27.59
N LYS A 174 -23.10 -22.92 27.50
CA LYS A 174 -23.56 -22.08 28.63
C LYS A 174 -25.08 -22.07 28.79
N ASN A 175 -25.83 -22.24 27.70
CA ASN A 175 -27.30 -22.29 27.73
C ASN A 175 -27.86 -23.69 28.13
N GLY A 176 -27.00 -24.70 28.31
CA GLY A 176 -27.39 -26.08 28.63
C GLY A 176 -27.16 -26.51 30.08
N ARG A 177 -26.86 -25.61 31.01
CA ARG A 177 -26.75 -25.94 32.45
C ARG A 177 -28.08 -25.63 33.15
N PRO A 178 -28.80 -26.64 33.69
CA PRO A 178 -29.98 -26.43 34.53
C PRO A 178 -29.64 -25.74 35.85
#